data_AF-A0A0Q6KCD4-F1
#
_entry.id   AF-A0A0Q6KCD4-F1
#
_cell.length_a   1.000
_cell.length_b   1.000
_cell.length_c   1.000
_cell.angle_alpha   90.00
_cell.angle_beta   90.00
_cell.angle_gamma   90.00
#
_symmetry.space_group_name_H-M   'P 1'
#
loop_
_entity.id
_entity.type
_entity.pdbx_description
1 polymer ?
#
loop_
_entity_poly.entity_id
_entity_poly.type
_entity_poly.pdbx_seq_one_letter_code
_entity_poly.pdbx_strand_id
1 'polypeptide(L)' 'MEGQWSGDLIAIAFPDRAAARAWYASREYQAIIGLRTRNACGAVIIIDGVLGDHLATDVLAPS' A
#
# COMPACT_ATOMS: atom_id res chain seq x y z
N MET A 1 8.45 18.01 11.22
CA MET A 1 8.11 16.88 10.34
C MET A 1 8.43 15.63 11.13
N GLU A 2 7.45 14.76 11.38
CA GLU A 2 7.72 13.50 12.08
C GLU A 2 8.22 12.45 11.08
N GLY A 3 9.46 11.99 11.29
CA GLY A 3 10.17 11.05 10.44
C GLY A 3 10.71 11.67 9.14
N GLN A 4 11.93 11.30 8.75
CA GLN A 4 12.50 11.65 7.45
C GLN A 4 12.28 10.48 6.50
N TRP A 5 11.33 10.61 5.58
CA TRP A 5 11.08 9.60 4.55
C TRP A 5 12.07 9.78 3.40
N SER A 6 12.95 8.82 3.19
CA SER A 6 13.87 8.79 2.06
C SER A 6 13.36 7.80 1.01
N GLY A 7 12.92 8.30 -0.15
CA GLY A 7 12.50 7.48 -1.30
C GLY A 7 11.17 7.93 -1.92
N ASP A 8 10.81 7.30 -3.04
CA ASP A 8 9.56 7.57 -3.75
C ASP A 8 8.38 6.81 -3.11
N LEU A 9 7.21 7.45 -3.06
CA LEU A 9 5.96 6.84 -2.63
C LEU A 9 5.02 6.66 -3.84
N ILE A 10 4.54 5.43 -4.04
CA ILE A 10 3.55 5.08 -5.06
C ILE A 10 2.32 4.52 -4.35
N ALA A 11 1.16 5.12 -4.60
CA ALA A 11 -0.13 4.65 -4.09
C ALA A 11 -1.05 4.24 -5.24
N ILE A 12 -1.66 3.06 -5.15
CA ILE A 12 -2.59 2.51 -6.14
C ILE A 12 -3.85 2.08 -5.40
N ALA A 13 -5.00 2.61 -5.80
CA ALA A 13 -6.29 2.24 -5.22
C ALA A 13 -6.90 1.06 -6.00
N PHE A 14 -7.45 0.11 -5.26
CA PHE A 14 -8.19 -1.03 -5.78
C PHE A 14 -9.60 -1.06 -5.20
N PRO A 15 -10.59 -1.67 -5.88
CA PRO A 15 -11.95 -1.82 -5.35
C PRO A 15 -11.99 -2.61 -4.03
N ASP A 16 -11.11 -3.60 -3.89
CA ASP A 16 -10.99 -4.42 -2.69
C ASP A 16 -9.58 -5.04 -2.57
N ARG A 17 -9.34 -5.73 -1.45
CA ARG A 17 -8.07 -6.40 -1.17
C ARG A 17 -7.77 -7.56 -2.12
N ALA A 18 -8.79 -8.27 -2.60
CA ALA A 18 -8.59 -9.40 -3.52
C ALA A 18 -8.06 -8.90 -4.87
N ALA A 19 -8.60 -7.78 -5.38
CA ALA A 19 -8.11 -7.12 -6.58
C ALA A 19 -6.65 -6.67 -6.44
N ALA A 20 -6.27 -6.10 -5.28
CA ALA A 20 -4.87 -5.73 -5.01
C ALA A 20 -3.93 -6.96 -5.01
N ARG A 21 -4.34 -8.09 -4.41
CA ARG A 21 -3.57 -9.34 -4.45
C ARG A 21 -3.47 -9.89 -5.86
N ALA A 22 -4.57 -9.89 -6.62
CA ALA A 22 -4.61 -10.40 -7.99
C ALA A 22 -3.68 -9.59 -8.91
N TRP A 23 -3.67 -8.26 -8.76
CA TRP A 23 -2.72 -7.39 -9.46
C TRP A 23 -1.26 -7.74 -9.12
N TYR A 24 -0.94 -7.89 -7.83
CA TYR A 24 0.42 -8.24 -7.41
C TYR A 24 0.85 -9.62 -7.93
N ALA A 25 -0.07 -10.59 -7.97
CA ALA A 25 0.17 -11.94 -8.48
C ALA A 25 0.10 -12.05 -10.02
N SER A 26 -0.28 -10.98 -10.72
CA SER A 26 -0.44 -11.00 -12.19
C SER A 26 0.87 -11.31 -12.90
N ARG A 27 0.77 -11.97 -14.05
CA ARG A 27 1.95 -12.34 -14.86
C ARG A 27 2.75 -11.10 -15.26
N GLU A 28 2.03 -10.04 -15.60
CA GLU A 28 2.56 -8.76 -16.06
C GLU A 28 3.37 -8.08 -14.95
N TYR A 29 2.84 -8.05 -13.72
CA TYR A 29 3.57 -7.48 -12.59
C TYR A 29 4.73 -8.36 -12.14
N GLN A 30 4.55 -9.68 -12.11
CA GLN A 30 5.62 -10.62 -11.77
C GLN A 30 6.80 -10.54 -12.75
N ALA A 31 6.55 -10.28 -14.04
CA ALA A 31 7.60 -10.11 -15.04
C ALA A 31 8.55 -8.94 -14.73
N ILE A 32 8.12 -7.94 -13.95
CA ILE A 32 8.92 -6.74 -13.62
C ILE A 32 9.44 -6.70 -12.17
N ILE A 33 9.01 -7.62 -11.29
CA ILE A 33 9.45 -7.62 -9.87
C ILE A 33 10.97 -7.66 -9.74
N GLY A 34 11.64 -8.49 -10.54
CA GLY A 34 13.09 -8.61 -10.48
C GLY A 34 13.84 -7.31 -10.84
N LEU A 35 13.28 -6.49 -11.73
CA LEU A 35 13.83 -5.18 -12.04
C LEU A 35 13.65 -4.22 -10.86
N ARG A 36 12.46 -4.24 -10.23
CA ARG A 36 12.15 -3.40 -9.07
C ARG A 36 13.08 -3.70 -7.90
N THR A 37 13.23 -4.97 -7.53
CA THR A 37 13.99 -5.36 -6.32
C THR A 37 15.50 -5.21 -6.47
N ARG A 38 16.03 -5.21 -7.70
CA ARG A 38 17.47 -4.95 -7.96
C ARG A 38 17.81 -3.46 -7.97
N ASN A 39 16.88 -2.59 -8.34
CA ASN A 39 17.15 -1.16 -8.55
C ASN A 39 16.57 -0.25 -7.44
N ALA A 40 15.68 -0.77 -6.59
CA ALA A 40 15.08 -0.03 -5.51
C ALA A 40 14.94 -0.88 -4.25
N CYS A 41 15.30 -0.31 -3.10
CA CYS A 41 15.01 -0.88 -1.79
C CYS A 41 13.69 -0.29 -1.28
N GLY A 42 12.69 -1.13 -1.06
CA GLY A 42 11.39 -0.68 -0.58
C GLY A 42 10.40 -1.81 -0.33
N ALA A 43 9.48 -1.58 0.61
CA ALA A 43 8.42 -2.51 0.94
C ALA A 43 7.23 -2.38 -0.04
N VAL A 44 6.43 -3.44 -0.14
CA VAL A 44 5.05 -3.37 -0.65
C VAL A 44 4.15 -3.77 0.49
N ILE A 45 3.17 -2.93 0.77
CA ILE A 45 2.17 -3.16 1.81
C ILE A 45 0.78 -3.08 1.17
N ILE A 46 -0.11 -4.01 1.55
CA ILE A 46 -1.52 -3.98 1.14
C ILE A 46 -2.34 -3.60 2.38
N ILE A 47 -2.82 -2.37 2.38
CA ILE A 47 -3.59 -1.78 3.45
C ILE A 47 -5.08 -1.96 3.13
N ASP A 48 -5.86 -2.41 4.11
CA ASP A 48 -7.32 -2.36 3.99
C ASP A 48 -7.78 -0.92 4.20
N GLY A 49 -8.67 -0.46 3.33
CA GLY A 49 -9.34 0.81 3.53
C GLY A 49 -10.27 0.76 4.75
N VAL A 50 -10.52 1.94 5.31
CA VAL A 50 -11.58 2.18 6.27
C VAL A 50 -12.86 2.59 5.54
N LEU A 51 -14.01 2.50 6.20
CA LEU A 51 -15.27 2.98 5.64
C LEU A 51 -15.18 4.48 5.32
N GLY A 52 -15.96 4.93 4.33
CA GLY A 52 -15.85 6.30 3.81
C GLY A 52 -16.24 7.39 4.81
N ASP A 53 -16.95 7.04 5.88
CA ASP A 53 -17.33 7.91 7.00
C ASP A 53 -16.40 7.78 8.21
N HIS A 54 -15.27 7.07 8.08
CA HIS A 54 -14.28 6.96 9.14
C HIS A 54 -13.71 8.33 9.50
N LEU A 55 -13.75 8.65 10.79
CA LEU A 55 -13.15 9.85 11.37
C LEU A 55 -12.00 9.40 12.26
N ALA A 56 -10.78 9.87 12.08
CA ALA A 56 -9.62 9.39 12.84
C ALA A 56 -9.77 9.36 14.39
N THR A 57 -10.71 10.12 14.95
CA THR A 57 -11.05 10.12 16.38
C THR A 57 -11.99 9.00 16.82
N ASP A 58 -12.66 8.32 15.89
CA ASP A 58 -13.62 7.24 16.17
C ASP A 58 -12.95 5.97 16.76
N VAL A 59 -11.64 5.80 16.56
CA VAL A 59 -10.82 4.69 17.09
C VAL A 59 -10.19 4.97 18.46
N LEU A 60 -10.35 6.19 18.99
CA LEU A 60 -9.80 6.55 20.30
C LEU A 60 -10.77 6.10 21.41
N ALA A 61 -10.26 5.39 22.42
CA ALA A 61 -11.05 5.08 23.62
C ALA A 61 -11.42 6.40 24.35
N PRO A 62 -12.64 6.52 24.91
CA PRO A 62 -13.04 7.71 25.64
C PRO A 62 -12.09 7.96 26.82
N SER A 63 -11.67 9.22 26.96
CA SER A 63 -10.75 9.71 27.99
C SER A 63 -11.41 9.77 29.37
#